data_AF-A0A410Q593-F1
#
_entry.id   AF-A0A410Q593-F1
#
_cell.length_a   1.000
_cell.length_b   1.000
_cell.length_c   1.000
_cell.angle_alpha   90.00
_cell.angle_beta   90.00
_cell.angle_gamma   90.00
#
_symmetry.space_group_name_H-M   'P 1'
#
loop_
_entity.id
_entity.type
_entity.pdbx_description
1 polymer ?
#
loop_
_entity_poly.entity_id
_entity_poly.type
_entity_poly.pdbx_seq_one_letter_code
_entity_poly.pdbx_strand_id
1 'polypeptide(L)'
;MNIFHKVALQSMKKSRTRTIVTVIGVVLSAALITAVATFGVSLLNYMANGEAQKYGGWHVKFEDVDSSFVAKQASNDRVANTETFENIGYAKLDGGTNSNKPYLFIAGFNKKTFDALPITLLSGRLPKSGGEIVVSGSVMTKGGVQFKVGDTLALAVGNRMGGDKKLGQHDPYISGKEAYHYDFADCGCQCV
;
A
#
# COMPACT_ATOMS: atom_id res chain seq x y z
N MET A 1 -20.26 -41.60 41.67
CA MET A 1 -21.10 -40.49 41.14
C MET A 1 -22.08 -40.09 42.23
N ASN A 2 -22.16 -38.80 42.60
CA ASN A 2 -23.00 -38.30 43.69
C ASN A 2 -24.49 -38.61 43.42
N ILE A 3 -25.28 -38.88 44.46
CA ILE A 3 -26.70 -39.26 44.36
C ILE A 3 -27.50 -38.17 43.64
N PHE A 4 -27.15 -36.90 43.85
CA PHE A 4 -27.74 -35.76 43.16
C PHE A 4 -27.56 -35.80 41.64
N HIS A 5 -26.39 -36.23 41.14
CA HIS A 5 -26.15 -36.37 39.70
C HIS A 5 -27.02 -37.49 39.09
N LYS A 6 -27.24 -38.59 39.82
CA LYS A 6 -28.12 -39.69 39.39
C LYS A 6 -29.56 -39.22 39.24
N VAL A 7 -30.08 -38.48 40.22
CA VAL A 7 -31.44 -37.94 40.20
C VAL A 7 -31.60 -36.88 39.10
N ALA A 8 -30.63 -35.99 38.93
CA ALA A 8 -30.64 -34.98 37.86
C ALA A 8 -30.65 -35.62 36.45
N LEU A 9 -29.81 -36.63 36.22
CA LEU A 9 -29.74 -37.33 34.93
C LEU A 9 -31.04 -38.10 34.60
N GLN A 10 -31.64 -38.75 35.59
CA GLN A 10 -32.94 -39.43 35.47
C GLN A 10 -34.06 -38.43 35.12
N SER A 11 -34.07 -37.27 35.77
CA SER A 11 -35.03 -36.19 35.50
C SER A 11 -34.91 -35.67 34.06
N MET A 12 -33.69 -35.37 33.61
CA MET A 12 -33.43 -34.94 32.22
C MET A 12 -33.82 -36.00 31.17
N LYS A 13 -33.56 -37.29 31.46
CA LYS A 13 -33.98 -38.40 30.58
C LYS A 13 -35.49 -38.59 30.49
N LYS A 14 -36.26 -38.16 31.49
CA LYS A 14 -37.72 -38.23 31.50
C LYS A 14 -38.36 -37.05 30.76
N SER A 15 -37.77 -35.85 30.81
CA SER A 15 -38.21 -34.66 30.05
C SER A 15 -37.42 -34.42 28.76
N ARG A 16 -37.28 -35.44 27.90
CA ARG A 16 -36.36 -35.42 26.74
C ARG A 16 -36.53 -34.19 25.84
N THR A 17 -37.76 -33.85 25.46
CA THR A 17 -38.04 -32.72 24.57
C THR A 17 -37.58 -31.39 25.17
N ARG A 18 -37.91 -31.14 26.45
CA ARG A 18 -37.51 -29.92 27.15
C ARG A 18 -35.98 -29.83 27.27
N THR A 19 -35.32 -30.91 27.65
CA THR A 19 -33.85 -30.93 27.78
C THR A 19 -33.16 -30.68 26.43
N ILE A 20 -33.64 -31.29 25.35
CA ILE A 20 -33.07 -31.07 24.00
C ILE A 20 -33.20 -29.60 23.58
N VAL A 21 -34.38 -28.99 23.75
CA VAL A 21 -34.60 -27.57 23.39
C VAL A 21 -33.68 -26.66 24.20
N THR A 22 -33.51 -26.89 25.51
CA THR A 22 -32.60 -26.08 26.33
C THR A 22 -31.15 -26.25 25.90
N VAL A 23 -30.69 -27.48 25.61
CA VAL A 23 -29.32 -27.72 25.13
C VAL A 23 -29.08 -27.04 23.79
N ILE A 24 -30.02 -27.13 22.85
CA ILE A 24 -29.93 -26.43 21.56
C ILE A 24 -29.85 -24.91 21.78
N GLY A 25 -30.68 -24.34 22.66
CA GLY A 25 -30.63 -22.91 22.97
C GLY A 25 -29.28 -22.47 23.53
N VAL A 26 -28.69 -23.26 24.44
CA VAL A 26 -27.35 -22.99 24.98
C VAL A 26 -26.27 -23.11 23.91
N VAL A 27 -26.32 -24.16 23.07
CA VAL A 27 -25.37 -24.36 21.98
C VAL A 27 -25.46 -23.23 20.95
N LEU A 28 -26.67 -22.82 20.57
CA LEU A 28 -26.89 -21.70 19.65
C LEU A 28 -26.38 -20.38 20.22
N SER A 29 -26.65 -20.11 21.50
CA SER A 29 -26.15 -18.90 22.18
C SER A 29 -24.63 -18.87 22.20
N ALA A 30 -23.98 -19.95 22.62
CA ALA A 30 -22.53 -20.06 22.62
C ALA A 30 -21.95 -19.92 21.20
N ALA A 31 -22.53 -20.62 20.23
CA ALA A 31 -22.10 -20.57 18.82
C ALA A 31 -22.22 -19.16 18.24
N LEU A 32 -23.31 -18.42 18.52
CA LEU A 32 -23.50 -17.06 18.04
C LEU A 32 -22.43 -16.11 18.59
N ILE A 33 -22.16 -16.18 19.90
CA ILE A 33 -21.15 -15.35 20.56
C ILE A 33 -19.76 -15.64 19.97
N THR A 34 -19.39 -16.92 19.84
CA THR A 34 -18.11 -17.31 19.24
C THR A 34 -18.01 -16.91 17.77
N ALA A 35 -19.09 -17.04 17.00
CA ALA A 35 -19.12 -16.65 15.59
C ALA A 35 -18.90 -15.15 15.41
N VAL A 36 -19.57 -14.30 16.20
CA VAL A 36 -19.41 -12.84 16.13
C VAL A 36 -17.99 -12.43 16.50
N ALA A 37 -17.43 -12.99 17.58
CA ALA A 37 -16.05 -12.70 17.98
C ALA A 37 -15.03 -13.11 16.91
N THR A 38 -15.17 -14.32 16.36
CA THR A 38 -14.28 -14.85 15.32
C THR A 38 -14.41 -14.05 14.03
N PHE A 39 -15.63 -13.69 13.64
CA PHE A 39 -15.88 -12.84 12.48
C PHE A 39 -15.23 -11.46 12.64
N GLY A 40 -15.37 -10.83 13.81
CA GLY A 40 -14.73 -9.54 14.09
C GLY A 40 -13.21 -9.60 13.96
N VAL A 41 -12.56 -10.59 14.57
CA VAL A 41 -11.10 -10.78 14.45
C VAL A 41 -10.68 -11.09 13.02
N SER A 42 -11.43 -11.93 12.31
CA SER A 42 -11.15 -12.27 10.91
C SER A 42 -11.27 -11.04 10.00
N LEU A 43 -12.28 -10.19 10.24
CA LEU A 43 -12.47 -8.96 9.47
C LEU A 43 -11.34 -7.96 9.72
N LEU A 44 -10.94 -7.77 10.99
CA LEU A 44 -9.81 -6.90 11.32
C LEU A 44 -8.50 -7.39 10.67
N ASN A 45 -8.24 -8.69 10.70
CA ASN A 45 -7.08 -9.28 10.03
C ASN A 45 -7.15 -9.10 8.52
N TYR A 46 -8.32 -9.29 7.91
CA TYR A 46 -8.51 -9.05 6.48
C TYR A 46 -8.23 -7.59 6.11
N MET A 47 -8.74 -6.63 6.89
CA MET A 47 -8.48 -5.21 6.66
C MET A 47 -7.00 -4.87 6.81
N ALA A 48 -6.33 -5.34 7.87
CA ALA A 48 -4.91 -5.10 8.09
C ALA A 48 -4.04 -5.67 6.95
N ASN A 49 -4.32 -6.91 6.52
CA ASN A 49 -3.61 -7.53 5.41
C ASN A 49 -3.90 -6.85 4.07
N GLY A 50 -5.14 -6.39 3.86
CA GLY A 50 -5.52 -5.64 2.66
C GLY A 50 -4.79 -4.30 2.55
N GLU A 51 -4.69 -3.57 3.66
CA GLU A 51 -3.92 -2.32 3.73
C GLU A 51 -2.43 -2.57 3.51
N ALA A 52 -1.86 -3.61 4.14
CA ALA A 52 -0.46 -3.97 3.95
C ALA A 52 -0.13 -4.38 2.50
N GLN A 53 -1.04 -5.08 1.82
CA GLN A 53 -0.87 -5.41 0.40
C GLN A 53 -1.00 -4.18 -0.51
N LYS A 54 -1.90 -3.25 -0.18
CA LYS A 54 -2.20 -2.10 -1.04
C LYS A 54 -1.19 -0.96 -0.88
N TYR A 55 -0.79 -0.67 0.34
CA TYR A 55 0.07 0.47 0.66
C TYR A 55 1.48 0.06 1.07
N GLY A 56 1.68 -1.20 1.48
CA GLY A 56 2.95 -1.73 1.96
C GLY A 56 2.97 -1.92 3.49
N GLY A 57 3.97 -2.64 3.99
CA GLY A 57 4.12 -2.95 5.42
C GLY A 57 4.84 -1.88 6.25
N TRP A 58 4.87 -0.63 5.79
CA TRP A 58 5.56 0.47 6.48
C TRP A 58 4.61 1.25 7.39
N HIS A 59 5.14 1.79 8.48
CA HIS A 59 4.34 2.49 9.51
C HIS A 59 4.50 4.01 9.44
N VAL A 60 5.71 4.47 9.07
CA VAL A 60 6.05 5.90 9.02
C VAL A 60 6.91 6.14 7.79
N LYS A 61 6.64 7.25 7.10
CA LYS A 61 7.43 7.77 6.00
C LYS A 61 7.90 9.17 6.38
N PHE A 62 9.19 9.41 6.25
CA PHE A 62 9.78 10.74 6.37
C PHE A 62 10.19 11.23 4.98
N GLU A 63 9.84 12.47 4.66
CA GLU A 63 10.23 13.13 3.41
C GLU A 63 11.36 14.12 3.70
N ASP A 64 12.22 14.37 2.70
CA ASP A 64 13.28 15.38 2.75
C ASP A 64 14.22 15.25 3.97
N VAL A 65 14.72 14.03 4.18
CA VAL A 65 15.65 13.70 5.28
C VAL A 65 17.08 13.53 4.79
N ASP A 66 18.04 13.93 5.63
CA ASP A 66 19.45 13.75 5.36
C ASP A 66 19.92 12.30 5.65
N SER A 67 21.09 11.94 5.11
CA SER A 67 21.66 10.60 5.26
C SER A 67 22.00 10.23 6.71
N SER A 68 22.26 11.22 7.58
CA SER A 68 22.54 10.98 9.00
C SER A 68 21.29 10.55 9.76
N PHE A 69 20.13 11.11 9.39
CA PHE A 69 18.83 10.68 9.94
C PHE A 69 18.53 9.22 9.55
N VAL A 70 18.76 8.86 8.28
CA VAL A 70 18.60 7.49 7.79
C VAL A 70 19.49 6.52 8.58
N ALA A 71 20.76 6.87 8.79
CA ALA A 71 21.71 6.05 9.54
C ALA A 71 21.27 5.84 11.00
N LYS A 72 20.80 6.91 11.68
CA LYS A 72 20.27 6.84 13.05
C LYS A 72 19.06 5.91 13.16
N GLN A 73 18.17 5.96 12.17
CA GLN A 73 16.98 5.12 12.15
C GLN A 73 17.32 3.67 11.82
N ALA A 74 18.31 3.43 10.98
CA ALA A 74 18.79 2.08 10.67
C ALA A 74 19.48 1.40 11.87
N SER A 75 20.10 2.17 12.77
CA SER A 75 20.72 1.67 14.01
C SER A 75 19.78 1.65 15.22
N ASN A 76 18.50 1.95 15.04
CA ASN A 76 17.55 2.06 16.13
C ASN A 76 16.87 0.71 16.38
N ASP A 77 17.06 0.15 17.57
CA ASP A 77 16.52 -1.17 17.96
C ASP A 77 14.98 -1.26 17.93
N ARG A 78 14.28 -0.12 17.93
CA ARG A 78 12.81 -0.06 17.80
C ARG A 78 12.34 -0.17 16.35
N VAL A 79 13.24 -0.20 15.39
CA VAL A 79 12.95 -0.15 13.96
C VAL A 79 13.29 -1.49 13.35
N ALA A 80 12.25 -2.21 12.91
CA ALA A 80 12.44 -3.54 12.33
C ALA A 80 13.21 -3.47 11.00
N ASN A 81 12.88 -2.52 10.13
CA ASN A 81 13.52 -2.32 8.83
C ASN A 81 13.42 -0.85 8.41
N THR A 82 14.39 -0.41 7.61
CA THR A 82 14.39 0.91 6.95
C THR A 82 14.56 0.76 5.46
N GLU A 83 13.81 1.54 4.70
CA GLU A 83 13.92 1.64 3.25
C GLU A 83 14.02 3.11 2.86
N THR A 84 14.79 3.38 1.82
CA THR A 84 14.94 4.72 1.28
C THR A 84 14.65 4.72 -0.21
N PHE A 85 14.21 5.86 -0.71
CA PHE A 85 14.18 6.13 -2.13
C PHE A 85 14.57 7.58 -2.38
N GLU A 86 15.03 7.84 -3.59
CA GLU A 86 15.38 9.18 -4.03
C GLU A 86 14.21 9.79 -4.79
N ASN A 87 13.88 11.04 -4.46
CA ASN A 87 12.94 11.84 -5.26
C ASN A 87 13.72 12.52 -6.38
N ILE A 88 13.69 11.94 -7.58
CA ILE A 88 14.39 12.45 -8.76
C ILE A 88 13.68 13.71 -9.29
N GLY A 89 12.35 13.74 -9.22
CA GLY A 89 11.56 14.93 -9.51
C GLY A 89 10.27 14.63 -10.27
N TYR A 90 9.87 15.61 -11.07
CA TYR A 90 8.64 15.58 -11.85
C TYR A 90 8.92 15.87 -13.31
N ALA A 91 8.22 15.16 -14.20
CA ALA A 91 8.24 15.43 -15.62
C ALA A 91 6.82 15.70 -16.10
N LYS A 92 6.64 16.59 -17.08
CA LYS A 92 5.33 16.79 -17.70
C LYS A 92 4.91 15.51 -18.42
N LEU A 93 3.63 15.15 -18.33
CA LEU A 93 3.09 14.03 -19.09
C LEU A 93 2.53 14.52 -20.43
N ASP A 94 3.27 14.33 -21.51
CA ASP A 94 2.81 14.66 -22.85
C ASP A 94 1.77 13.65 -23.34
N GLY A 95 0.69 14.15 -23.95
CA GLY A 95 -0.45 13.33 -24.38
C GLY A 95 -1.38 12.89 -23.25
N GLY A 96 -1.16 13.36 -22.02
CA GLY A 96 -2.00 13.04 -20.87
C GLY A 96 -3.39 13.68 -20.96
N THR A 97 -4.45 12.88 -20.78
CA THR A 97 -5.84 13.36 -20.74
C THR A 97 -6.30 13.77 -19.33
N ASN A 98 -5.45 13.56 -18.32
CA ASN A 98 -5.79 13.82 -16.93
C ASN A 98 -5.45 15.26 -16.50
N SER A 99 -6.45 16.13 -16.49
CA SER A 99 -6.31 17.52 -16.06
C SER A 99 -5.91 17.69 -14.58
N ASN A 100 -6.13 16.67 -13.73
CA ASN A 100 -5.83 16.74 -12.31
C ASN A 100 -4.39 16.35 -11.96
N LYS A 101 -3.69 15.60 -12.83
CA LYS A 101 -2.28 15.20 -12.67
C LYS A 101 -1.59 15.09 -14.03
N PRO A 102 -1.30 16.21 -14.70
CA PRO A 102 -0.65 16.22 -16.02
C PRO A 102 0.89 16.06 -15.92
N TYR A 103 1.37 15.30 -14.94
CA TYR A 103 2.79 15.09 -14.67
C TYR A 103 3.07 13.67 -14.17
N LEU A 104 4.30 13.23 -14.39
CA LEU A 104 4.90 12.03 -13.85
C LEU A 104 5.72 12.39 -12.62
N PHE A 105 5.62 11.58 -11.59
CA PHE A 105 6.54 11.59 -10.46
C PHE A 105 7.60 10.50 -10.68
N ILE A 106 8.86 10.87 -10.61
CA ILE A 106 10.00 10.00 -10.87
C ILE A 106 10.74 9.76 -9.56
N ALA A 107 10.85 8.50 -9.17
CA ALA A 107 11.56 8.08 -7.97
C ALA A 107 12.63 7.05 -8.31
N GLY A 108 13.80 7.20 -7.68
CA GLY A 108 14.91 6.28 -7.77
C GLY A 108 14.83 5.25 -6.66
N PHE A 109 14.59 3.99 -7.03
CA PHE A 109 14.51 2.88 -6.09
C PHE A 109 15.78 2.03 -6.17
N ASN A 110 16.29 1.63 -5.00
CA ASN A 110 17.30 0.60 -4.94
C ASN A 110 16.64 -0.79 -4.88
N LYS A 111 17.45 -1.85 -5.00
CA LYS A 111 16.95 -3.23 -4.97
C LYS A 111 16.15 -3.55 -3.70
N LYS A 112 16.63 -3.09 -2.55
CA LYS A 112 15.98 -3.31 -1.25
C LYS A 112 14.59 -2.65 -1.20
N THR A 113 14.48 -1.44 -1.75
CA THR A 113 13.21 -0.72 -1.88
C THR A 113 12.22 -1.46 -2.78
N PHE A 114 12.69 -1.98 -3.92
CA PHE A 114 11.86 -2.79 -4.82
C PHE A 114 11.36 -4.09 -4.17
N ASP A 115 12.20 -4.74 -3.36
CA ASP A 115 11.86 -5.97 -2.65
C ASP A 115 10.87 -5.71 -1.48
N ALA A 116 10.93 -4.52 -0.88
CA ALA A 116 10.11 -4.16 0.28
C ALA A 116 8.74 -3.56 -0.09
N LEU A 117 8.62 -2.88 -1.23
CA LEU A 117 7.37 -2.28 -1.68
C LEU A 117 6.49 -3.32 -2.40
N PRO A 118 5.16 -3.30 -2.23
CA PRO A 118 4.25 -4.24 -2.87
C PRO A 118 4.06 -3.89 -4.36
N ILE A 119 5.09 -4.08 -5.17
CA ILE A 119 5.08 -3.80 -6.61
C ILE A 119 4.80 -5.10 -7.35
N THR A 120 3.68 -5.12 -8.08
CA THR A 120 3.33 -6.23 -8.97
C THR A 120 3.61 -5.82 -10.41
N LEU A 121 4.51 -6.54 -11.08
CA LEU A 121 4.77 -6.35 -12.51
C LEU A 121 3.60 -6.90 -13.34
N LEU A 122 3.04 -6.05 -14.20
CA LEU A 122 2.01 -6.46 -15.16
C LEU A 122 2.63 -7.01 -16.45
N SER A 123 3.77 -6.45 -16.85
CA SER A 123 4.52 -6.83 -18.05
C SER A 123 5.98 -6.38 -17.86
N GLY A 124 6.91 -7.03 -18.55
CA GLY A 124 8.32 -6.64 -18.53
C GLY A 124 9.08 -7.15 -17.30
N ARG A 125 10.06 -6.37 -16.85
CA ARG A 125 10.93 -6.70 -15.71
C ARG A 125 11.30 -5.47 -14.88
N LEU A 126 11.84 -5.70 -13.68
CA LEU A 126 12.39 -4.59 -12.89
C LEU A 126 13.63 -3.97 -13.57
N PRO A 127 13.89 -2.67 -13.33
CA PRO A 127 15.07 -1.97 -13.85
C PRO A 127 16.36 -2.60 -13.30
N LYS A 128 17.36 -2.76 -14.19
CA LYS A 128 18.71 -3.24 -13.85
C LYS A 128 19.75 -2.13 -13.94
N SER A 129 19.46 -1.04 -14.64
CA SER A 129 20.36 0.11 -14.81
C SER A 129 19.60 1.43 -14.69
N GLY A 130 20.30 2.51 -14.37
CA GLY A 130 19.70 3.84 -14.13
C GLY A 130 18.97 4.47 -15.33
N GLY A 131 19.19 3.98 -16.56
CA GLY A 131 18.44 4.40 -17.75
C GLY A 131 17.17 3.59 -18.03
N GLU A 132 16.81 2.63 -17.18
CA GLU A 132 15.60 1.83 -17.33
C GLU A 132 14.52 2.30 -16.35
N ILE A 133 13.26 2.32 -16.79
CA ILE A 133 12.13 2.75 -15.97
C ILE A 133 10.99 1.74 -16.02
N VAL A 134 10.30 1.61 -14.90
CA VAL A 134 9.01 0.92 -14.81
C VAL A 134 7.95 1.97 -14.61
N VAL A 135 6.92 1.93 -15.46
CA VAL A 135 5.81 2.89 -15.43
C VAL A 135 4.63 2.27 -14.68
N SER A 136 4.03 3.03 -13.77
CA SER A 136 2.83 2.58 -13.06
C SER A 136 1.67 2.40 -14.03
N GLY A 137 0.95 1.27 -13.93
CA GLY A 137 -0.30 1.06 -14.70
C GLY A 137 -1.37 2.13 -14.44
N SER A 138 -1.28 2.87 -13.31
CA SER A 138 -2.14 4.03 -13.05
C SER A 138 -1.89 5.19 -14.03
N VAL A 139 -0.64 5.37 -14.49
CA VAL A 139 -0.32 6.38 -15.51
C VAL A 139 -1.00 6.02 -16.83
N MET A 140 -1.00 4.74 -17.19
CA MET A 140 -1.63 4.30 -18.43
C MET A 140 -3.17 4.42 -18.37
N THR A 141 -3.77 3.94 -17.29
CA THR A 141 -5.24 3.90 -17.13
C THR A 141 -5.85 5.26 -16.84
N LYS A 142 -5.21 6.07 -15.98
CA LYS A 142 -5.75 7.39 -15.56
C LYS A 142 -5.16 8.54 -16.37
N GLY A 143 -3.91 8.42 -16.80
CA GLY A 143 -3.24 9.44 -17.61
C GLY A 143 -3.65 9.40 -19.08
N GLY A 144 -4.26 8.31 -19.57
CA GLY A 144 -4.72 8.20 -20.95
C GLY A 144 -3.62 7.96 -21.97
N VAL A 145 -2.40 7.65 -21.50
CA VAL A 145 -1.23 7.36 -22.33
C VAL A 145 -0.97 5.86 -22.37
N GLN A 146 -0.39 5.35 -23.45
CA GLN A 146 -0.05 3.93 -23.58
C GLN A 146 1.45 3.82 -23.80
N PHE A 147 2.14 3.11 -22.91
CA PHE A 147 3.57 2.78 -23.04
C PHE A 147 3.73 1.28 -23.20
N LYS A 148 4.66 0.86 -24.05
CA LYS A 148 5.03 -0.53 -24.26
C LYS A 148 6.43 -0.80 -23.74
N VAL A 149 6.69 -2.06 -23.40
CA VAL A 149 8.03 -2.53 -23.07
C VAL A 149 8.94 -2.31 -24.29
N GLY A 150 10.08 -1.66 -24.07
CA GLY A 150 11.05 -1.30 -25.10
C GLY A 150 10.95 0.14 -25.59
N ASP A 151 9.89 0.88 -25.28
CA ASP A 151 9.74 2.30 -25.67
C ASP A 151 10.80 3.18 -24.99
N THR A 152 11.32 4.17 -25.71
CA THR A 152 12.22 5.18 -25.16
C THR A 152 11.46 6.47 -24.89
N LEU A 153 11.56 6.97 -23.66
CA LEU A 153 10.93 8.20 -23.20
C LEU A 153 12.01 9.24 -22.89
N ALA A 154 11.94 10.38 -23.56
CA ALA A 154 12.70 11.57 -23.18
C ALA A 154 11.91 12.31 -22.11
N LEU A 155 12.42 12.34 -20.88
CA LEU A 155 11.77 12.99 -19.75
C LEU A 155 12.60 14.21 -19.36
N ALA A 156 12.04 15.40 -19.58
CA ALA A 156 12.56 16.64 -19.01
C ALA A 156 12.20 16.66 -17.52
N VAL A 157 13.15 16.27 -16.67
CA VAL A 157 12.93 16.17 -15.23
C VAL A 157 13.21 17.50 -14.55
N GLY A 158 12.28 17.94 -13.70
CA GLY A 158 12.38 19.17 -12.94
C GLY A 158 11.64 19.10 -11.62
N ASN A 159 11.59 20.24 -10.94
CA ASN A 159 10.87 20.43 -9.69
C ASN A 159 9.51 21.08 -9.96
N ARG A 160 8.48 20.59 -9.27
CA ARG A 160 7.13 21.18 -9.28
C ARG A 160 7.13 22.36 -8.30
N MET A 161 6.78 23.55 -8.77
CA MET A 161 6.84 24.79 -7.99
C MET A 161 5.47 25.47 -7.93
N GLY A 162 5.07 25.90 -6.74
CA GLY A 162 3.93 26.79 -6.52
C GLY A 162 4.44 28.15 -6.02
N GLY A 163 4.63 29.10 -6.93
CA GLY A 163 5.45 30.29 -6.64
C GLY A 163 6.88 29.87 -6.31
N ASP A 164 7.41 30.34 -5.18
CA ASP A 164 8.78 30.04 -4.74
C ASP A 164 8.90 28.73 -3.92
N LYS A 165 7.79 28.01 -3.71
CA LYS A 165 7.76 26.80 -2.89
C LYS A 165 7.78 25.53 -3.75
N LYS A 166 8.70 24.60 -3.44
CA LYS A 166 8.71 23.25 -4.00
C LYS A 166 7.51 22.43 -3.50
N LEU A 167 6.80 21.80 -4.43
CA LEU A 167 5.61 21.00 -4.18
C LEU A 167 5.93 19.51 -4.21
N GLY A 168 5.39 18.78 -3.24
CA GLY A 168 5.49 17.34 -3.08
C GLY A 168 4.29 16.58 -3.66
N GLN A 169 4.30 15.25 -3.49
CA GLN A 169 3.18 14.40 -3.90
C GLN A 169 1.91 14.62 -3.05
N HIS A 170 2.07 15.21 -1.85
CA HIS A 170 0.98 15.53 -0.94
C HIS A 170 0.31 16.88 -1.26
N ASP A 171 0.94 17.73 -2.08
CA ASP A 171 0.36 19.00 -2.48
C ASP A 171 -0.63 18.80 -3.66
N PRO A 172 -1.88 19.31 -3.55
CA PRO A 172 -2.87 19.19 -4.63
C PRO A 172 -2.44 19.96 -5.88
N TYR A 173 -2.77 19.46 -7.07
CA TYR A 173 -2.48 20.15 -8.32
C TYR A 173 -3.41 21.36 -8.52
N ILE A 174 -2.85 22.52 -8.83
CA ILE A 174 -3.59 23.74 -9.12
C ILE A 174 -3.27 24.19 -10.55
N SER A 175 -4.22 23.97 -11.46
CA SER A 175 -4.07 24.31 -12.87
C SER A 175 -3.71 25.78 -13.08
N GLY A 176 -2.66 26.04 -13.87
CA GLY A 176 -2.23 27.38 -14.28
C GLY A 176 -1.47 28.20 -13.22
N LYS A 177 -1.24 27.65 -12.02
CA LYS A 177 -0.49 28.33 -10.94
C LYS A 177 0.83 27.64 -10.58
N GLU A 178 1.19 26.60 -11.32
CA GLU A 178 2.39 25.83 -11.07
C GLU A 178 3.39 25.99 -12.22
N ALA A 179 4.66 26.15 -11.85
CA ALA A 179 5.78 26.17 -12.77
C ALA A 179 6.61 24.90 -12.61
N TYR A 180 7.21 24.43 -13.70
CA TYR A 180 8.20 23.35 -13.67
C TYR A 180 9.57 23.99 -13.85
N HIS A 181 10.43 23.85 -12.85
CA HIS A 181 11.81 24.31 -12.93
C HIS A 181 12.71 23.12 -13.27
N TYR A 182 13.30 23.12 -14.46
CA TYR A 182 14.12 22.02 -14.94
C TYR A 182 15.57 22.23 -14.49
N ASP A 183 15.98 21.49 -13.46
CA ASP A 183 17.35 21.54 -12.93
C ASP A 183 18.29 20.54 -13.64
N PHE A 184 17.74 19.63 -14.47
CA PHE A 184 18.49 18.58 -15.15
C PHE A 184 18.22 18.53 -16.65
N ALA A 185 19.26 18.22 -17.43
CA ALA A 185 19.18 17.97 -18.87
C ALA A 185 18.40 16.67 -19.15
N ASP A 186 17.69 16.63 -20.30
CA ASP A 186 16.82 15.54 -20.74
C ASP A 186 17.39 14.13 -20.41
N CYS A 187 16.73 13.42 -19.50
CA CYS A 187 17.05 12.02 -19.22
C CYS A 187 16.26 11.14 -20.18
N GLY A 188 16.96 10.52 -21.12
CA GLY A 188 16.40 9.45 -21.95
C GLY A 188 16.34 8.15 -21.18
N CYS A 189 15.13 7.62 -20.94
CA CYS A 189 14.92 6.37 -20.24
C CYS A 189 14.18 5.36 -21.12
N GLN A 190 14.51 4.08 -20.99
CA GLN A 190 13.83 2.99 -21.71
C GLN A 190 12.85 2.26 -20.78
N CYS A 191 11.61 2.09 -21.24
CA CYS A 191 10.59 1.27 -20.57
C CYS A 191 10.98 -0.21 -20.61
N VAL A 192 11.00 -0.86 -19.44
CA VAL A 192 11.36 -2.29 -19.30
C VAL A 192 10.26 -3.15 -18.69
#